data_AF-A0A7X9BU62-F1
#
_entry.id   AF-A0A7X9BU62-F1
#
_cell.length_a   1.000
_cell.length_b   1.000
_cell.length_c   1.000
_cell.angle_alpha   90.00
_cell.angle_beta   90.00
_cell.angle_gamma   90.00
#
_symmetry.space_group_name_H-M   'P 1'
#
loop_
_entity.id
_entity.type
_entity.pdbx_description
1 polymer ?
#
loop_
_entity_poly.entity_id
_entity_poly.type
_entity_poly.pdbx_seq_one_letter_code
_entity_poly.pdbx_strand_id
1 'polypeptide(L)'
;MKAPLFEKDILYRAGTKTELGSIHVSIYPPEKSGSIPLIVEQNSDHDPLKYIEDIIELIQSDIFDRLKIEIKSQSIIYFKKKQEAGYYSLKFDNDGRSFTEKSETINL
;
A
#
# COMPACT_ATOMS: atom_id res chain seq x y z
N MET A 1 5.24 11.21 14.05
CA MET A 1 5.48 10.31 12.91
C MET A 1 6.71 10.81 12.16
N LYS A 2 7.55 9.92 11.63
CA LYS A 2 8.61 10.34 10.70
C LYS A 2 7.97 10.96 9.46
N ALA A 3 8.64 11.94 8.85
CA ALA A 3 8.22 12.43 7.55
C ALA A 3 8.43 11.33 6.50
N PRO A 4 7.50 11.16 5.54
CA PRO A 4 7.72 10.28 4.41
C PRO A 4 8.89 10.77 3.56
N LEU A 5 9.65 9.83 2.98
CA LEU A 5 10.72 10.10 2.02
C LEU A 5 10.16 10.41 0.63
N PHE A 6 9.00 9.84 0.33
CA PHE A 6 8.36 9.96 -0.97
C PHE A 6 6.86 9.84 -0.80
N GLU A 7 6.12 10.68 -1.53
CA GLU A 7 4.66 10.66 -1.56
C GLU A 7 4.19 10.81 -3.00
N LYS A 8 3.15 10.07 -3.39
CA LYS A 8 2.55 10.16 -4.72
C LYS A 8 1.10 9.72 -4.72
N ASP A 9 0.27 10.47 -5.44
CA ASP A 9 -1.08 10.04 -5.78
C ASP A 9 -1.05 9.11 -7.00
N ILE A 10 -1.76 8.00 -6.92
CA ILE A 10 -1.83 6.97 -7.95
C ILE A 10 -3.29 6.65 -8.28
N LEU A 11 -3.59 6.54 -9.58
CA LEU A 11 -4.89 6.08 -10.08
C LEU A 11 -4.84 4.57 -10.35
N TYR A 12 -5.84 3.84 -9.90
CA TYR A 12 -6.00 2.41 -10.18
C TYR A 12 -7.38 2.16 -10.80
N ARG A 13 -7.54 1.05 -11.53
CA ARG A 13 -8.84 0.68 -12.08
C ARG A 13 -9.74 0.20 -10.95
N ALA A 14 -10.94 0.75 -10.85
CA ALA A 14 -11.97 0.27 -9.94
C ALA A 14 -13.20 -0.12 -10.77
N GLY A 15 -13.83 -1.26 -10.51
CA GLY A 15 -15.06 -1.63 -11.21
C GLY A 15 -14.90 -1.84 -12.73
N THR A 16 -15.78 -1.22 -13.53
CA THR A 16 -15.82 -1.39 -15.00
C THR A 16 -14.78 -0.51 -15.72
N LYS A 17 -14.53 -0.76 -17.02
CA LYS A 17 -13.37 -0.27 -17.81
C LYS A 17 -12.99 1.21 -17.67
N THR A 18 -13.88 2.09 -17.20
CA THR A 18 -13.66 3.54 -17.11
C THR A 18 -13.71 4.10 -15.69
N GLU A 19 -14.08 3.29 -14.69
CA GLU A 19 -14.09 3.73 -13.30
C GLU A 19 -12.67 3.65 -12.71
N LEU A 20 -12.26 4.72 -12.04
CA LEU A 20 -10.93 4.86 -11.47
C LEU A 20 -11.05 5.13 -9.97
N GLY A 21 -10.30 4.37 -9.20
CA GLY A 21 -9.99 4.73 -7.83
C GLY A 21 -8.72 5.57 -7.75
N SER A 22 -8.56 6.27 -6.64
CA SER A 22 -7.35 7.01 -6.31
C SER A 22 -6.87 6.64 -4.92
N ILE A 23 -5.55 6.49 -4.78
CA ILE A 23 -4.83 6.31 -3.53
C ILE A 23 -3.73 7.36 -3.39
N HIS A 24 -3.42 7.72 -2.15
CA HIS A 24 -2.22 8.43 -1.77
C HIS A 24 -1.22 7.43 -1.19
N VAL A 25 0.01 7.41 -1.72
CA VAL A 25 1.05 6.46 -1.34
C VAL A 25 2.16 7.22 -0.65
N SER A 26 2.46 6.88 0.61
CA SER A 26 3.55 7.46 1.40
C SER A 26 4.58 6.39 1.76
N ILE A 27 5.84 6.58 1.38
CA ILE A 27 6.97 5.69 1.65
C ILE A 27 7.85 6.31 2.75
N TYR A 28 8.17 5.53 3.77
CA TYR A 28 8.95 5.98 4.92
C TYR A 28 10.38 5.44 4.90
N PRO A 29 11.30 6.02 5.69
CA PRO A 29 12.63 5.45 5.87
C PRO A 29 12.56 3.99 6.36
N PRO A 30 13.46 3.11 5.89
CA PRO A 30 13.50 1.72 6.34
C PRO A 30 13.57 1.60 7.87
N GLU A 31 12.91 0.56 8.40
CA GLU A 31 13.04 0.17 9.80
C GLU A 31 14.41 -0.43 10.09
N LYS A 32 14.72 -0.68 11.38
CA LYS A 32 15.96 -1.37 11.78
C LYS A 32 16.10 -2.77 11.17
N SER A 33 14.99 -3.42 10.81
CA SER A 33 14.97 -4.69 10.08
C SER A 33 15.38 -4.57 8.61
N GLY A 34 15.49 -3.35 8.08
CA GLY A 34 15.67 -3.08 6.65
C GLY A 34 14.37 -3.07 5.85
N SER A 35 13.23 -3.40 6.46
CA SER A 35 11.93 -3.37 5.79
C SER A 35 11.48 -1.94 5.53
N ILE A 36 10.87 -1.68 4.37
CA ILE A 36 10.44 -0.36 3.93
C ILE A 36 8.96 -0.16 4.31
N PRO A 37 8.60 0.76 5.23
CA PRO A 37 7.21 1.00 5.55
C PRO A 37 6.53 1.81 4.44
N LEU A 38 5.33 1.37 4.07
CA LEU A 38 4.48 1.99 3.07
C LEU A 38 3.05 2.14 3.61
N ILE A 39 2.48 3.32 3.43
CA ILE A 39 1.05 3.56 3.66
C ILE A 39 0.37 3.84 2.32
N VAL A 40 -0.74 3.13 2.10
CA VAL A 40 -1.66 3.32 0.97
C VAL A 40 -2.97 3.86 1.53
N GLU A 41 -3.20 5.16 1.39
CA GLU A 41 -4.41 5.82 1.87
C GLU A 41 -5.45 5.94 0.76
N GLN A 42 -6.69 5.59 1.07
CA GLN A 42 -7.83 5.77 0.18
C GLN A 42 -8.10 7.26 -0.07
N ASN A 43 -8.06 7.68 -1.33
CA ASN A 43 -8.34 9.07 -1.74
C ASN A 43 -9.66 9.22 -2.52
N SER A 44 -10.28 8.10 -2.93
CA SER A 44 -11.56 8.06 -3.66
C SER A 44 -12.62 7.25 -2.91
N ASP A 45 -13.86 7.21 -3.43
CA ASP A 45 -14.95 6.42 -2.82
C ASP A 45 -14.83 4.91 -3.06
N HIS A 46 -13.88 4.48 -3.90
CA HIS A 46 -13.58 3.07 -4.10
C HIS A 46 -12.71 2.53 -2.95
N ASP A 47 -13.12 1.39 -2.37
CA ASP A 47 -12.37 0.71 -1.32
C ASP A 47 -11.10 0.05 -1.91
N PRO A 48 -9.88 0.50 -1.56
CA PRO A 48 -8.66 -0.06 -2.12
C PRO A 48 -8.40 -1.50 -1.68
N LEU A 49 -8.99 -1.96 -0.57
CA LEU A 49 -8.84 -3.35 -0.11
C LEU A 49 -9.44 -4.37 -1.10
N LYS A 50 -10.34 -3.93 -1.99
CA LYS A 50 -10.92 -4.79 -3.04
C LYS A 50 -10.01 -4.95 -4.25
N TYR A 51 -8.92 -4.18 -4.33
CA TYR A 51 -8.04 -4.08 -5.51
C TYR A 51 -6.56 -4.19 -5.10
N ILE A 52 -6.27 -4.94 -4.04
CA ILE A 52 -4.92 -5.02 -3.45
C ILE A 52 -3.89 -5.45 -4.48
N GLU A 53 -4.11 -6.56 -5.21
CA GLU A 53 -3.12 -7.05 -6.17
C GLU A 53 -2.82 -6.02 -7.27
N ASP A 54 -3.87 -5.43 -7.87
CA ASP A 54 -3.72 -4.38 -8.89
C ASP A 54 -2.95 -3.17 -8.37
N ILE A 55 -3.25 -2.73 -7.15
CA ILE A 55 -2.57 -1.61 -6.49
C ILE A 55 -1.10 -1.95 -6.21
N ILE A 56 -0.81 -3.15 -5.72
CA ILE A 56 0.56 -3.58 -5.42
C ILE A 56 1.39 -3.70 -6.70
N GLU A 57 0.84 -4.27 -7.78
CA GLU A 57 1.52 -4.32 -9.08
C GLU A 57 1.79 -2.92 -9.65
N LEU A 58 0.85 -2.00 -9.47
CA LEU A 58 1.01 -0.63 -9.92
C LEU A 58 2.11 0.10 -9.13
N ILE A 59 2.13 -0.03 -7.80
CA ILE A 59 3.17 0.56 -6.95
C ILE A 59 4.55 -0.08 -7.26
N GLN A 60 4.59 -1.39 -7.49
CA GLN A 60 5.80 -2.11 -7.91
C GLN A 60 6.36 -1.51 -9.20
N SER A 61 5.55 -1.44 -10.25
CA SER A 61 5.99 -0.98 -11.58
C SER A 61 6.30 0.52 -11.65
N ASP A 62 5.52 1.34 -10.94
CA ASP A 62 5.68 2.80 -10.98
C ASP A 62 6.88 3.28 -10.15
N ILE A 63 7.13 2.64 -9.00
CA ILE A 63 8.11 3.10 -8.00
C ILE A 63 9.25 2.11 -7.79
N PHE A 64 8.96 0.88 -7.37
CA PHE A 64 9.99 -0.02 -6.81
C PHE A 64 10.84 -0.75 -7.85
N ASP A 65 10.31 -1.02 -9.05
CA ASP A 65 11.06 -1.62 -10.16
C ASP A 65 12.28 -0.78 -10.54
N ARG A 66 12.13 0.55 -10.51
CA ARG A 66 13.22 1.50 -10.79
C ARG A 66 14.36 1.41 -9.78
N LEU A 67 14.04 0.95 -8.56
CA LEU A 67 14.98 0.80 -7.45
C LEU A 67 15.48 -0.64 -7.29
N LYS A 68 14.98 -1.58 -8.10
CA LYS A 68 15.26 -3.03 -8.00
C LYS A 68 14.91 -3.60 -6.62
N ILE A 69 13.77 -3.17 -6.07
CA ILE A 69 13.25 -3.63 -4.79
C ILE A 69 11.95 -4.41 -5.06
N GLU A 70 11.78 -5.54 -4.41
CA GLU A 70 10.55 -6.32 -4.47
C GLU A 70 9.62 -5.92 -3.31
N ILE A 71 8.50 -5.28 -3.63
CA ILE A 71 7.61 -4.69 -2.62
C ILE A 71 7.03 -5.75 -1.68
N LYS A 72 6.68 -6.94 -2.19
CA LYS A 72 6.02 -8.01 -1.43
C LYS A 72 6.93 -8.62 -0.36
N SER A 73 8.24 -8.68 -0.59
CA SER A 73 9.21 -9.30 0.33
C SER A 73 10.01 -8.29 1.16
N GLN A 74 10.15 -7.05 0.69
CA GLN A 74 11.01 -6.03 1.32
C GLN A 74 10.25 -4.88 1.98
N SER A 75 8.92 -4.84 1.90
CA SER A 75 8.11 -3.75 2.45
C SER A 75 7.11 -4.19 3.51
N ILE A 76 6.78 -3.28 4.43
CA ILE A 76 5.65 -3.42 5.36
C ILE A 76 4.55 -2.50 4.85
N ILE A 77 3.44 -3.06 4.40
CA ILE A 77 2.40 -2.31 3.70
C ILE A 77 1.17 -2.18 4.58
N TYR A 78 0.68 -0.96 4.73
CA TYR A 78 -0.53 -0.63 5.45
C TYR A 78 -1.52 0.08 4.53
N PHE A 79 -2.78 -0.33 4.57
CA PHE A 79 -3.87 0.38 3.92
C PHE A 79 -4.65 1.20 4.94
N LYS A 80 -5.09 2.39 4.55
CA LYS A 80 -5.94 3.26 5.38
C LYS A 80 -7.16 3.66 4.58
N LYS A 81 -8.34 3.51 5.19
CA LYS A 81 -9.61 3.92 4.58
C LYS A 81 -9.97 5.34 4.98
N LYS A 82 -10.66 6.05 4.10
CA LYS A 82 -10.98 7.48 4.26
C LYS A 82 -11.83 7.79 5.50
N GLN A 83 -12.71 6.87 5.90
CA GLN A 83 -13.70 7.07 6.96
C GLN A 83 -13.54 6.12 8.15
N GLU A 84 -12.45 5.36 8.22
CA GLU A 84 -12.23 4.39 9.30
C GLU A 84 -11.00 4.76 10.13
N ALA A 85 -11.14 4.70 11.45
CA ALA A 85 -10.00 4.81 12.34
C ALA A 85 -9.22 3.49 12.33
N GLY A 86 -7.95 3.55 11.94
CA GLY A 86 -7.01 2.44 11.95
C GLY A 86 -6.41 2.13 10.59
N TYR A 87 -5.57 1.09 10.58
CA TYR A 87 -4.86 0.62 9.39
C TYR A 87 -5.16 -0.85 9.16
N TYR A 88 -4.90 -1.31 7.95
CA TYR A 88 -4.99 -2.69 7.52
C TYR A 88 -3.61 -3.14 7.08
N SER A 89 -2.94 -3.97 7.88
CA SER A 89 -1.64 -4.51 7.51
C SER A 89 -1.81 -5.59 6.45
N LEU A 90 -1.13 -5.44 5.32
CA LEU A 90 -1.08 -6.46 4.28
C LEU A 90 -0.10 -7.56 4.69
N LYS A 91 -0.55 -8.80 4.60
CA LYS A 91 0.23 -10.01 4.84
C LYS A 91 0.13 -10.93 3.64
N PHE A 92 1.13 -11.77 3.47
CA PHE A 92 1.16 -12.83 2.46
C PHE A 92 1.27 -14.17 3.19
N ASP A 93 0.46 -15.15 2.77
CA ASP A 93 0.60 -16.51 3.24
C ASP A 93 1.72 -17.27 2.48
N ASN A 94 1.95 -18.52 2.87
CA ASN A 94 2.97 -19.38 2.23
C ASN A 94 2.64 -19.72 0.77
N ASP A 95 1.38 -19.56 0.34
CA ASP A 95 0.94 -19.76 -1.04
C ASP A 95 1.05 -18.46 -1.87
N GLY A 96 1.53 -17.37 -1.26
CA GLY A 96 1.65 -16.05 -1.88
C GLY A 96 0.33 -15.29 -1.98
N ARG A 97 -0.75 -15.77 -1.34
CA ARG A 97 -2.03 -15.05 -1.29
C ARG A 97 -1.96 -13.92 -0.29
N SER A 98 -2.52 -12.78 -0.66
CA SER A 98 -2.63 -11.65 0.23
C SER A 98 -3.85 -11.72 1.15
N PHE A 99 -3.70 -11.24 2.37
CA PHE A 99 -4.80 -10.98 3.29
C PHE A 99 -4.48 -9.76 4.15
N THR A 100 -5.51 -9.15 4.74
CA THR A 100 -5.36 -7.96 5.57
C THR A 100 -5.80 -8.20 7.00
N GLU A 101 -5.00 -7.72 7.95
CA GLU A 101 -5.34 -7.71 9.38
C GLU A 101 -5.53 -6.28 9.85
N LYS A 102 -6.61 -6.01 10.58
CA LYS A 102 -6.83 -4.69 11.18
C LYS A 102 -5.76 -4.44 12.24
N SER A 103 -5.15 -3.27 12.19
CA SER A 103 -4.09 -2.85 13.08
C SER A 103 -4.36 -1.45 13.63
N GLU A 104 -4.33 -1.32 14.95
CA GLU A 104 -4.48 -0.03 15.63
C GLU A 104 -3.15 0.73 15.73
N THR A 105 -2.04 0.04 15.49
CA THR A 105 -0.67 0.58 15.53
C THR A 105 0.06 0.30 14.23
N ILE A 106 0.93 1.22 13.82
CA ILE A 106 1.80 1.05 12.65
C ILE A 106 3.25 1.27 13.05
N ASN A 107 4.14 0.49 12.45
CA ASN A 107 5.58 0.62 12.65
C ASN A 107 6.15 1.43 11.46
N LEU A 108 6.73 2.60 11.76
CA LEU A 108 7.26 3.58 10.80
C LEU A 108 8.68 4.04 11.17
#